data_AF-A0A5Q4GBD3-F1
#
_entry.id   AF-A0A5Q4GBD3-F1
#
_cell.length_a   1.000
_cell.length_b   1.000
_cell.length_c   1.000
_cell.angle_alpha   90.00
_cell.angle_beta   90.00
_cell.angle_gamma   90.00
#
_symmetry.space_group_name_H-M   'P 1'
#
loop_
_entity.id
_entity.type
_entity.pdbx_description
1 polymer ?
#
loop_
_entity_poly.entity_id
_entity_poly.type
_entity_poly.pdbx_seq_one_letter_code
_entity_poly.pdbx_strand_id
1 'polypeptide(L)' 'LTALGDQNVWLAEIASSEEGGDKAAWIHDMFASEAFARLEAIVWFDEHKEADWRITSSPAAEAAFRAALAPHDVTLAGR' A
#
# COMPACT_ATOMS: atom_id res chain seq x y z
N LEU A 1 22.09 -11.83 5.51
CA LEU A 1 21.69 -10.74 6.45
C LEU A 1 21.37 -11.38 7.79
N THR A 2 21.99 -10.92 8.88
CA THR A 2 21.69 -11.39 10.25
C THR A 2 20.95 -10.33 11.09
N ALA A 3 21.02 -9.06 10.69
CA ALA A 3 20.23 -7.96 11.24
C ALA A 3 20.08 -6.83 10.21
N LEU A 4 19.03 -6.03 10.36
CA LEU A 4 18.86 -4.72 9.74
C LEU A 4 19.27 -3.64 10.75
N GLY A 5 19.68 -2.46 10.29
CA GLY A 5 19.89 -1.31 11.18
C GLY A 5 18.57 -0.85 11.84
N ASP A 6 18.62 0.15 12.72
CA ASP A 6 17.45 0.61 13.49
C ASP A 6 16.56 1.62 12.75
N GLN A 7 16.94 2.03 11.54
CA GLN A 7 16.23 3.05 10.76
C GLN A 7 14.80 2.63 10.39
N ASN A 8 13.92 3.59 10.14
CA ASN A 8 12.64 3.29 9.52
C ASN A 8 12.83 2.64 8.14
N VAL A 9 11.85 1.82 7.75
CA VAL A 9 11.89 1.01 6.54
C VAL A 9 10.90 1.57 5.53
N TRP A 10 11.33 1.59 4.27
CA TRP A 10 10.47 1.89 3.13
C TRP A 10 10.28 0.62 2.31
N LEU A 11 9.05 0.35 1.89
CA LEU A 11 8.78 -0.56 0.80
C LEU A 11 8.88 0.26 -0.49
N ALA A 12 10.08 0.29 -1.06
CA ALA A 12 10.39 1.12 -2.22
C ALA A 12 9.67 0.69 -3.51
N GLU A 13 9.21 -0.57 -3.57
CA GLU A 13 8.34 -1.07 -4.63
C GLU A 13 7.37 -2.09 -4.02
N ILE A 14 6.07 -1.84 -4.18
CA ILE A 14 5.01 -2.78 -3.82
C ILE A 14 3.85 -2.65 -4.81
N ALA A 15 3.26 -3.78 -5.18
CA ALA A 15 2.02 -3.87 -5.95
C ALA A 15 1.36 -5.24 -5.75
N SER A 16 0.16 -5.40 -6.27
CA SER A 16 -0.55 -6.67 -6.34
C SER A 16 -1.18 -6.86 -7.71
N SER A 17 -1.30 -8.10 -8.17
CA SER A 17 -1.94 -8.47 -9.43
C SER A 17 -3.44 -8.64 -9.25
N GLU A 18 -4.19 -8.54 -10.35
CA GLU A 18 -5.61 -8.93 -10.39
C GLU A 18 -5.77 -10.47 -10.44
N GLU A 19 -4.76 -11.18 -10.96
CA GLU A 19 -4.77 -12.64 -11.01
C GLU A 19 -4.43 -13.24 -9.64
N GLY A 20 -5.16 -14.30 -9.25
CA GLY A 20 -4.87 -15.09 -8.06
C GLY A 20 -5.64 -14.67 -6.79
N GLY A 21 -6.49 -13.65 -6.86
CA GLY A 21 -7.28 -13.20 -5.71
C GLY A 21 -8.08 -11.93 -5.99
N ASP A 22 -8.44 -11.20 -4.93
CA ASP A 22 -9.10 -9.90 -5.00
C ASP A 22 -8.09 -8.79 -4.68
N LYS A 23 -7.68 -8.04 -5.72
CA LYS A 23 -6.72 -6.95 -5.59
C LYS A 23 -7.27 -5.80 -4.73
N ALA A 24 -8.57 -5.50 -4.80
CA ALA A 24 -9.18 -4.43 -4.02
C ALA A 24 -9.18 -4.77 -2.53
N ALA A 25 -9.53 -6.02 -2.18
CA ALA A 25 -9.42 -6.52 -0.81
C ALA A 25 -7.96 -6.53 -0.33
N TRP A 26 -7.03 -6.96 -1.18
CA TRP A 26 -5.60 -6.92 -0.86
C TRP A 26 -5.09 -5.50 -0.59
N ILE A 27 -5.50 -4.50 -1.38
CA ILE A 27 -5.13 -3.08 -1.16
C ILE A 27 -5.66 -2.61 0.19
N HIS A 28 -6.93 -2.89 0.50
CA HIS A 28 -7.53 -2.55 1.79
C HIS A 28 -6.73 -3.17 2.96
N ASP A 29 -6.45 -4.46 2.88
CA ASP A 29 -5.74 -5.19 3.95
C ASP A 29 -4.29 -4.74 4.10
N MET A 30 -3.62 -4.39 2.99
CA MET A 30 -2.27 -3.82 3.01
C MET A 30 -2.24 -2.49 3.78
N PHE A 31 -3.16 -1.57 3.50
CA PHE A 31 -3.22 -0.28 4.19
C PHE A 31 -3.70 -0.39 5.64
N ALA A 32 -4.52 -1.39 5.97
CA ALA A 32 -4.98 -1.66 7.35
C ALA A 32 -3.96 -2.44 8.20
N SER A 33 -2.86 -2.91 7.61
CA SER A 33 -1.90 -3.77 8.30
C SER A 33 -1.03 -3.00 9.30
N GLU A 34 -1.02 -3.47 10.54
CA GLU A 34 -0.10 -3.00 11.60
C GLU A 34 1.10 -3.95 11.80
N ALA A 35 1.30 -4.91 10.89
CA ALA A 35 2.30 -5.97 11.06
C ALA A 35 3.76 -5.46 11.07
N PHE A 36 4.00 -4.25 10.56
CA PHE A 36 5.35 -3.70 10.35
C PHE A 36 5.54 -2.39 11.13
N ALA A 37 5.88 -2.49 12.41
CA ALA A 37 6.03 -1.33 13.31
C ALA A 37 7.06 -0.27 12.87
N ARG A 38 7.99 -0.61 11.96
CA ARG A 38 9.03 0.30 11.43
C ARG A 38 8.76 0.79 10.00
N LEU A 39 7.63 0.40 9.40
CA LEU A 39 7.27 0.82 8.05
C LEU A 39 6.82 2.28 8.09
N GLU A 40 7.54 3.15 7.38
CA GLU A 40 7.24 4.59 7.32
C GLU A 40 6.65 5.00 5.97
N ALA A 41 7.04 4.32 4.89
CA ALA A 41 6.57 4.66 3.56
C ALA A 41 6.40 3.42 2.69
N ILE A 42 5.39 3.49 1.83
CA ILE A 42 5.22 2.58 0.70
C ILE A 42 5.28 3.39 -0.59
N VAL A 43 5.88 2.81 -1.62
CA VAL A 43 5.93 3.37 -2.96
C VAL A 43 5.31 2.34 -3.90
N TRP A 44 4.17 2.70 -4.48
CA TRP A 44 3.45 1.81 -5.38
C TRP A 44 4.18 1.69 -6.72
N PHE A 45 4.31 0.46 -7.22
CA PHE A 45 4.83 0.19 -8.56
C PHE A 45 3.70 0.25 -9.59
N ASP A 46 3.45 1.44 -10.16
CA ASP A 46 2.32 1.72 -11.06
C ASP A 46 2.68 1.49 -12.54
N GLU A 47 2.82 0.24 -12.97
CA GLU A 47 3.20 -0.09 -14.35
C GLU A 47 2.40 -1.29 -14.89
N HIS A 48 2.08 -1.29 -16.20
CA HIS A 48 1.55 -2.47 -16.87
C HIS A 48 2.71 -3.24 -17.52
N LYS A 49 3.18 -4.30 -16.86
CA LYS A 49 4.39 -5.03 -17.24
C LYS A 49 4.15 -6.53 -17.24
N GLU A 50 4.87 -7.31 -16.41
CA GLU A 50 4.66 -8.76 -16.29
C GLU A 50 3.24 -9.10 -15.82
N ALA A 51 2.61 -8.20 -15.07
CA ALA A 51 1.18 -8.16 -14.80
C ALA A 51 0.70 -6.71 -14.83
N ASP A 52 -0.61 -6.51 -14.72
CA ASP A 52 -1.18 -5.17 -14.54
C ASP A 52 -1.07 -4.72 -13.07
N TRP A 53 0.08 -4.12 -12.73
CA TRP A 53 0.39 -3.66 -11.37
C TRP A 53 -0.30 -2.33 -11.03
N ARG A 54 -0.84 -1.63 -12.03
CA ARG A 54 -1.38 -0.29 -11.86
C ARG A 54 -2.46 -0.21 -10.81
N ILE A 55 -2.54 0.92 -10.12
CA ILE A 55 -3.67 1.24 -9.21
C ILE A 55 -5.00 1.19 -9.99
N THR A 56 -4.95 1.56 -11.26
CA THR A 56 -6.10 1.67 -12.18
C THR A 56 -6.36 0.40 -12.99
N SER A 57 -5.82 -0.76 -12.59
CA SER A 57 -6.06 -2.04 -13.27
C SER A 57 -7.54 -2.46 -13.30
N SER A 58 -8.33 -2.02 -12.31
CA SER A 58 -9.77 -2.19 -12.27
C SER A 58 -10.46 -1.06 -11.50
N PRO A 59 -11.78 -0.81 -11.73
CA PRO A 59 -12.54 0.17 -10.94
C PRO A 59 -12.55 -0.14 -9.44
N ALA A 60 -12.52 -1.43 -9.07
CA ALA A 60 -12.50 -1.85 -7.67
C ALA A 60 -11.15 -1.54 -7.01
N ALA A 61 -10.03 -1.83 -7.69
CA ALA A 61 -8.69 -1.49 -7.20
C ALA A 61 -8.51 0.03 -7.03
N GLU A 62 -8.97 0.83 -8.01
CA GLU A 62 -8.91 2.28 -7.92
C GLU A 62 -9.74 2.82 -6.74
N ALA A 63 -10.96 2.30 -6.56
CA ALA A 63 -11.82 2.70 -5.45
C ALA A 63 -11.22 2.35 -4.08
N ALA A 64 -10.62 1.16 -3.94
CA ALA A 64 -9.95 0.74 -2.71
C ALA A 64 -8.76 1.66 -2.36
N PHE A 65 -7.93 1.99 -3.35
CA PHE A 65 -6.79 2.89 -3.15
C PHE A 65 -7.24 4.31 -2.74
N ARG A 66 -8.28 4.83 -3.40
CA ARG A 66 -8.87 6.14 -3.05
C ARG A 66 -9.45 6.13 -1.63
N ALA A 67 -10.13 5.05 -1.24
CA ALA A 67 -10.70 4.93 0.10
C ALA A 67 -9.60 4.88 1.18
N ALA A 68 -8.51 4.16 0.93
CA ALA A 68 -7.39 4.04 1.87
C ALA A 68 -6.60 5.34 2.06
N LEU A 69 -6.56 6.20 1.04
CA LEU A 69 -5.90 7.52 1.10
C LEU A 69 -6.88 8.67 1.38
N ALA A 70 -8.16 8.37 1.57
CA ALA A 70 -9.14 9.40 1.89
C ALA A 70 -8.72 10.11 3.20
N PRO A 71 -8.93 11.43 3.31
CA PRO A 71 -8.64 12.13 4.55
C PRO A 71 -9.40 11.46 5.70
N HIS A 72 -8.64 10.93 6.65
CA HIS A 72 -9.17 10.70 7.99
C HIS A 72 -9.06 12.03 8.74
N ASP A 73 -10.04 12.35 9.59
CA ASP A 73 -9.99 13.55 10.43
C ASP A 73 -8.75 13.47 11.32
N VAL A 74 -7.65 14.05 10.85
CA VAL A 74 -6.45 14.27 11.65
C VAL A 74 -6.80 15.43 12.56
N THR A 75 -7.35 15.13 13.72
CA THR A 75 -7.38 16.09 14.82
C THR A 75 -5.92 16.33 15.19
N LEU A 76 -5.32 17.38 14.63
CA LEU A 76 -4.01 17.84 15.06
C LEU A 76 -4.17 18.36 16.49
N ALA A 77 -4.07 17.46 17.47
CA ALA A 77 -3.85 17.85 18.85
C ALA A 77 -2.55 18.67 18.87
N GLY A 78 -2.67 19.91 19.36
CA GLY A 78 -1.72 20.99 19.17
C GLY A 78 -0.26 20.61 19.39
N ARG A 79 0.58 21.16 18.51
CA ARG A 79 1.97 21.52 18.80
C ARG A 79 2.09 23.03 18.82
#